data_AF-A0AAD9TZM5-F1
#
_entry.id   AF-A0AAD9TZM5-F1
#
_cell.length_a   1.000
_cell.length_b   1.000
_cell.length_c   1.000
_cell.angle_alpha   90.00
_cell.angle_beta   90.00
_cell.angle_gamma   90.00
#
_symmetry.space_group_name_H-M   'P 1'
#
loop_
_entity.id
_entity.type
_entity.pdbx_description
1 polymer ?
#
loop_
_entity_poly.entity_id
_entity_poly.type
_entity_poly.pdbx_seq_one_letter_code
_entity_poly.pdbx_strand_id
1 'polypeptide(L)'
;MLNFGELKTDMGANQVCTLTRPGATRWSSHYSSFDRLIDMFGATCTVLENTKNNGINNNIRGEAKWALQVMGNFEFVFILQLMNEVLGITHMLCQALQSKSQDILNAMHLIRSTKILHQYLRQDGCDKFLYIVLSFSEDHEINMSDMSARYREGTSRSYQQQNNTTVEHYYHFNIFNVVIDFQLMGLDTRFPYQKMELLTLSSALDPTNHFESFNIDDKCTLAKKFYPDDFIDIELSDLKGQL
;
A
#
# COMPACT_ATOMS: atom_id res chain seq x y z
N MET A 1 -16.21 31.04 1.31
CA MET A 1 -15.50 31.85 0.30
C MET A 1 -14.39 30.99 -0.27
N LEU A 2 -14.67 30.30 -1.37
CA LEU A 2 -13.68 29.48 -2.07
C LEU A 2 -12.90 30.40 -3.00
N ASN A 3 -11.61 30.58 -2.73
CA ASN A 3 -10.70 31.31 -3.60
C ASN A 3 -10.14 30.31 -4.61
N PHE A 4 -10.84 30.15 -5.75
CA PHE A 4 -10.28 29.50 -6.92
C PHE A 4 -9.15 30.38 -7.44
N GLY A 5 -7.92 30.07 -7.05
CA GLY A 5 -6.73 30.69 -7.65
C GLY A 5 -6.67 30.33 -9.13
N GLU A 6 -6.74 31.35 -9.98
CA GLU A 6 -6.49 31.25 -11.42
C GLU A 6 -5.17 30.50 -11.67
N LEU A 7 -5.25 29.36 -12.34
CA LEU A 7 -4.07 28.59 -12.75
C LEU A 7 -3.43 29.29 -13.95
N LYS A 8 -2.28 29.91 -13.73
CA LYS A 8 -1.43 30.46 -14.79
C LYS A 8 -0.98 29.35 -15.74
N THR A 9 -1.47 29.41 -16.97
CA THR A 9 -1.01 28.64 -18.13
C THR A 9 0.34 29.19 -18.62
N ASP A 10 1.43 28.79 -17.96
CA ASP A 10 2.77 28.89 -18.55
C ASP A 10 3.29 27.51 -18.93
N MET A 11 4.07 27.48 -20.03
CA MET A 11 4.53 26.29 -20.74
C MET A 11 5.44 25.44 -19.85
N GLY A 12 4.82 24.47 -19.16
CA GLY A 12 5.47 23.57 -18.20
C GLY A 12 4.48 22.97 -17.17
N ALA A 13 3.37 23.67 -16.90
CA ALA A 13 2.33 23.19 -15.97
C ALA A 13 1.62 21.91 -16.45
N ASN A 14 1.62 21.64 -17.76
CA ASN A 14 0.95 20.48 -18.35
C ASN A 14 1.64 19.15 -18.03
N GLN A 15 2.86 19.14 -17.45
CA GLN A 15 3.49 17.91 -16.94
C GLN A 15 3.05 17.55 -15.51
N VAL A 16 2.50 18.51 -14.76
CA VAL A 16 1.97 18.29 -13.41
C VAL A 16 0.56 17.66 -13.47
N CYS A 17 -0.22 17.95 -14.53
CA CYS A 17 -1.55 17.39 -14.79
C CYS A 17 -1.55 16.22 -15.80
N THR A 18 -0.62 15.27 -15.68
CA THR A 18 -0.64 14.04 -16.51
C THR A 18 -0.58 12.79 -15.65
N LEU A 19 -1.38 11.79 -16.04
CA LEU A 19 -1.30 10.43 -15.48
C LEU A 19 0.14 9.94 -15.63
N THR A 20 0.80 9.66 -14.51
CA THR A 20 2.12 9.04 -14.53
C THR A 20 2.00 7.65 -15.10
N ARG A 21 2.89 7.31 -16.04
CA ARG A 21 3.00 5.93 -16.51
C ARG A 21 3.55 5.06 -15.37
N PRO A 22 2.89 3.95 -15.00
CA PRO A 22 3.46 3.01 -14.04
C PRO A 22 4.72 2.40 -14.64
N GLY A 23 5.84 2.50 -13.94
CA GLY A 23 7.10 1.89 -14.31
C GLY A 23 7.12 0.43 -13.88
N ALA A 24 7.42 -0.49 -14.81
CA ALA A 24 7.34 -1.94 -14.63
C ALA A 24 8.15 -2.53 -13.45
N THR A 25 9.04 -1.74 -12.83
CA THR A 25 9.98 -2.19 -11.79
C THR A 25 9.98 -1.34 -10.51
N ARG A 26 9.11 -0.33 -10.37
CA ARG A 26 9.14 0.56 -9.20
C ARG A 26 7.75 0.71 -8.59
N TRP A 27 7.52 0.06 -7.46
CA TRP A 27 6.26 0.10 -6.70
C TRP A 27 5.81 1.54 -6.39
N SER A 28 6.76 2.44 -6.11
CA SER A 28 6.46 3.87 -5.93
C SER A 28 5.83 4.54 -7.15
N SER A 29 6.18 4.10 -8.36
CA SER A 29 5.57 4.65 -9.59
C SER A 29 4.14 4.16 -9.81
N HIS A 30 3.82 2.95 -9.34
CA HIS A 30 2.44 2.45 -9.35
C HIS A 30 1.57 3.28 -8.40
N TYR A 31 2.03 3.53 -7.17
CA TYR A 31 1.32 4.42 -6.24
C TYR A 31 1.04 5.78 -6.86
N SER A 32 2.05 6.46 -7.42
CA SER A 32 1.84 7.76 -8.08
C SER A 32 0.84 7.69 -9.25
N SER A 33 0.79 6.58 -10.00
CA SER A 33 -0.20 6.39 -11.05
C SER A 33 -1.63 6.25 -10.51
N PHE A 34 -1.83 5.51 -9.43
CA PHE A 34 -3.12 5.36 -8.77
C PHE A 34 -3.61 6.69 -8.19
N ASP A 35 -2.74 7.35 -7.42
CA ASP A 35 -2.97 8.65 -6.78
C ASP A 35 -3.39 9.70 -7.82
N ARG A 36 -2.63 9.82 -8.91
CA ARG A 36 -2.99 10.75 -10.00
C ARG A 36 -4.27 10.40 -10.74
N LEU A 37 -4.58 9.10 -10.89
CA LEU A 37 -5.83 8.70 -11.53
C LEU A 37 -7.04 9.03 -10.67
N ILE A 38 -6.91 8.92 -9.35
CA ILE A 38 -7.93 9.36 -8.39
C ILE A 38 -8.11 10.88 -8.49
N ASP A 39 -7.02 11.64 -8.40
CA ASP A 39 -7.07 13.11 -8.50
C ASP A 39 -7.68 13.60 -9.82
N MET A 40 -7.33 12.93 -10.92
CA MET A 40 -7.75 13.31 -12.27
C MET A 40 -8.97 12.52 -12.77
N PHE A 41 -9.72 11.85 -11.89
CA PHE A 41 -10.73 10.87 -12.31
C PHE A 41 -11.79 11.51 -13.24
N GLY A 42 -12.42 12.60 -12.80
CA GLY A 42 -13.43 13.31 -13.60
C GLY A 42 -12.88 13.91 -14.91
N ALA A 43 -11.66 14.44 -14.89
CA ALA A 43 -11.00 14.95 -16.10
C ALA A 43 -10.71 13.80 -17.08
N THR A 44 -10.28 12.65 -16.58
CA THR A 44 -10.01 11.45 -17.38
C THR A 44 -11.30 10.93 -18.02
N CYS A 45 -12.40 10.83 -17.27
CA CYS A 45 -13.72 10.49 -17.82
C CYS A 45 -14.15 11.46 -18.93
N THR A 46 -13.98 12.77 -18.71
CA THR A 46 -14.30 13.80 -19.72
C THR A 46 -13.50 13.61 -21.01
N VAL A 47 -12.19 13.36 -20.91
CA VAL A 47 -11.33 13.11 -22.08
C VAL A 47 -11.74 11.83 -22.80
N LEU A 48 -12.05 10.76 -22.08
CA LEU A 48 -12.50 9.51 -22.68
C LEU A 48 -13.87 9.67 -23.35
N GLU A 49 -14.77 10.48 -22.79
CA GLU A 49 -16.07 10.76 -23.40
C GLU A 49 -15.94 11.54 -24.71
N ASN A 50 -15.11 12.56 -24.71
CA ASN A 50 -14.75 13.29 -25.92
C ASN A 50 -14.10 12.37 -26.97
N THR A 51 -13.24 11.45 -26.53
CA THR A 51 -12.55 10.50 -27.42
C THR A 51 -13.49 9.43 -27.98
N LYS A 52 -14.46 8.95 -27.18
CA LYS A 52 -15.55 8.05 -27.61
C LYS A 52 -16.37 8.69 -28.75
N ASN A 53 -16.64 9.99 -28.65
CA ASN A 53 -17.47 10.71 -29.61
C ASN A 53 -16.70 11.18 -30.84
N ASN A 54 -15.47 11.69 -30.66
CA ASN A 54 -14.70 12.41 -31.68
C ASN A 54 -13.39 11.71 -32.11
N GLY A 55 -13.14 10.47 -31.65
CA GLY A 55 -11.92 9.74 -31.95
C GLY A 55 -11.67 9.54 -33.45
N ILE A 56 -10.39 9.61 -33.85
CA ILE A 56 -9.94 9.64 -35.26
C ILE A 56 -10.32 8.36 -36.01
N ASN A 57 -10.45 7.24 -35.31
CA ASN A 57 -10.87 5.97 -35.90
C ASN A 57 -11.76 5.17 -34.92
N ASN A 58 -12.44 4.14 -35.45
CA ASN A 58 -13.34 3.30 -34.67
C ASN A 58 -12.64 2.54 -33.53
N ASN A 59 -11.35 2.23 -33.67
CA ASN A 59 -10.59 1.54 -32.62
C ASN A 59 -10.42 2.44 -31.38
N ILE A 60 -9.93 3.67 -31.58
CA ILE A 60 -9.76 4.67 -30.51
C ILE A 60 -11.09 4.95 -29.81
N ARG A 61 -12.18 5.07 -30.58
CA ARG A 61 -13.53 5.28 -30.03
C ARG A 61 -14.00 4.08 -29.21
N GLY A 62 -13.70 2.86 -29.68
CA GLY A 62 -14.00 1.61 -28.99
C GLY A 62 -13.23 1.47 -27.67
N GLU A 63 -11.92 1.74 -27.68
CA GLU A 63 -11.06 1.72 -26.50
C GLU A 63 -11.52 2.75 -25.45
N ALA A 64 -11.83 3.98 -25.88
CA ALA A 64 -12.32 5.02 -24.97
C ALA A 64 -13.68 4.66 -24.36
N LYS A 65 -14.59 4.07 -25.15
CA LYS A 65 -15.87 3.56 -24.65
C LYS A 65 -15.66 2.46 -23.61
N TRP A 66 -14.79 1.50 -23.89
CA TRP A 66 -14.50 0.40 -22.97
C TRP A 66 -13.85 0.90 -21.68
N ALA A 67 -12.86 1.80 -21.78
CA ALA A 67 -12.22 2.41 -20.62
C ALA A 67 -13.23 3.16 -19.72
N LEU A 68 -14.16 3.91 -20.31
CA LEU A 68 -15.26 4.54 -19.55
C LEU A 68 -16.15 3.52 -18.84
N GLN A 69 -16.48 2.42 -19.49
CA GLN A 69 -17.28 1.35 -18.88
C GLN A 69 -16.55 0.72 -17.69
N VAL A 70 -15.23 0.52 -17.79
CA VAL A 70 -14.40 0.00 -16.70
C VAL A 70 -14.32 1.02 -15.57
N MET A 71 -14.03 2.29 -15.87
CA MET A 71 -13.95 3.36 -14.86
C MET A 71 -15.27 3.59 -14.14
N GLY A 72 -16.41 3.45 -14.84
CA GLY A 72 -17.75 3.54 -14.25
C GLY A 72 -18.21 2.30 -13.49
N ASN A 73 -17.36 1.28 -13.31
CA ASN A 73 -17.68 0.11 -12.50
C ASN A 73 -17.23 0.33 -11.04
N PHE A 74 -18.13 0.12 -10.10
CA PHE A 74 -17.85 0.16 -8.66
C PHE A 74 -16.67 -0.74 -8.26
N GLU A 75 -16.55 -1.94 -8.84
CA GLU A 75 -15.43 -2.85 -8.54
C GLU A 75 -14.08 -2.24 -8.94
N PHE A 76 -14.02 -1.54 -10.06
CA PHE A 76 -12.80 -0.85 -10.49
C PHE A 76 -12.43 0.27 -9.51
N VAL A 77 -13.40 1.10 -9.10
CA VAL A 77 -13.20 2.18 -8.13
C VAL A 77 -12.74 1.63 -6.78
N PHE A 78 -13.39 0.57 -6.31
CA PHE A 78 -13.01 -0.11 -5.07
C PHE A 78 -11.56 -0.56 -5.12
N ILE A 79 -11.14 -1.23 -6.19
CA ILE A 79 -9.76 -1.70 -6.37
C ILE A 79 -8.80 -0.50 -6.51
N LEU A 80 -9.18 0.54 -7.25
CA LEU A 80 -8.36 1.75 -7.43
C LEU A 80 -8.03 2.40 -6.08
N GLN A 81 -9.06 2.62 -5.26
CA GLN A 81 -8.92 3.20 -3.92
C GLN A 81 -8.16 2.27 -2.97
N LEU A 82 -8.44 0.96 -3.02
CA LEU A 82 -7.77 -0.03 -2.16
C LEU A 82 -6.27 -0.07 -2.46
N MET A 83 -5.90 -0.13 -3.74
CA MET A 83 -4.52 -0.11 -4.17
C MET A 83 -3.84 1.21 -3.78
N ASN A 84 -4.55 2.34 -3.85
CA ASN A 84 -4.00 3.63 -3.41
C ASN A 84 -3.70 3.66 -1.91
N GLU A 85 -4.66 3.22 -1.07
CA GLU A 85 -4.51 3.19 0.39
C GLU A 85 -3.36 2.27 0.82
N VAL A 86 -3.35 1.04 0.30
CA VAL A 86 -2.38 0.00 0.66
C VAL A 86 -0.99 0.36 0.13
N LEU A 87 -0.88 0.78 -1.13
CA LEU A 87 0.41 1.18 -1.69
C LEU A 87 0.91 2.49 -1.06
N GLY A 88 0.03 3.40 -0.65
CA GLY A 88 0.39 4.63 0.04
C GLY A 88 1.19 4.37 1.32
N ILE A 89 0.76 3.38 2.12
CA ILE A 89 1.50 2.95 3.30
C ILE A 89 2.91 2.44 2.93
N THR A 90 3.00 1.54 1.95
CA THR A 90 4.29 0.99 1.52
C THR A 90 5.18 2.04 0.83
N HIS A 91 4.58 3.04 0.19
CA HIS A 91 5.26 4.16 -0.43
C HIS A 91 5.95 5.05 0.60
N MET A 92 5.25 5.39 1.70
CA MET A 92 5.83 6.12 2.82
C MET A 92 7.02 5.37 3.42
N LEU A 93 6.91 4.05 3.61
CA LEU A 93 8.04 3.22 4.06
C LEU A 93 9.22 3.32 3.09
N CYS A 94 8.96 3.19 1.78
CA CYS A 94 10.00 3.26 0.76
C CYS A 94 10.71 4.62 0.75
N GLN A 95 9.98 5.73 0.89
CA GLN A 95 10.58 7.06 1.02
C GLN A 95 11.43 7.18 2.29
N ALA A 96 10.90 6.73 3.42
CA ALA A 96 11.59 6.81 4.70
C ALA A 96 12.90 6.01 4.70
N LEU A 97 12.88 4.79 4.17
CA LEU A 97 14.06 3.91 4.05
C LEU A 97 15.10 4.41 3.04
N GLN A 98 14.71 5.23 2.07
CA GLN A 98 15.63 5.83 1.09
C GLN A 98 16.30 7.11 1.61
N SER A 99 15.90 7.62 2.78
CA SER A 99 16.55 8.78 3.37
C SER A 99 18.00 8.47 3.76
N LYS A 100 18.91 9.40 3.44
CA LYS A 100 20.34 9.27 3.78
C LYS A 100 20.63 9.30 5.28
N SER A 101 19.67 9.75 6.08
CA SER A 101 19.79 9.87 7.53
C SER A 101 19.34 8.61 8.29
N GLN A 102 18.99 7.52 7.59
CA GLN A 102 18.52 6.32 8.28
C GLN A 102 19.67 5.48 8.82
N ASP A 103 19.63 5.24 10.12
CA ASP A 103 20.33 4.14 10.75
C ASP A 103 19.48 2.87 10.73
N ILE A 104 20.12 1.76 11.13
CA ILE A 104 19.51 0.44 11.10
C ILE A 104 18.36 0.29 12.09
N LEU A 105 18.42 0.95 13.25
CA LEU A 105 17.38 0.88 14.28
C LEU A 105 16.12 1.58 13.79
N ASN A 106 16.26 2.80 13.29
CA ASN A 106 15.18 3.57 12.71
C ASN A 106 14.56 2.84 11.52
N ALA A 107 15.36 2.21 10.66
CA ALA A 107 14.85 1.35 9.58
C ALA A 107 14.00 0.18 10.11
N MET A 108 14.46 -0.53 11.15
CA MET A 108 13.70 -1.64 11.76
C MET A 108 12.41 -1.15 12.41
N HIS A 109 12.43 0.00 13.09
CA HIS A 109 11.24 0.63 13.65
C HIS A 109 10.23 1.02 12.58
N LEU A 110 10.68 1.60 11.47
CA LEU A 110 9.81 1.94 10.34
C LEU A 110 9.14 0.71 9.75
N ILE A 111 9.89 -0.36 9.49
CA ILE A 111 9.33 -1.62 8.96
C ILE A 111 8.30 -2.21 9.93
N ARG A 112 8.60 -2.23 11.24
CA ARG A 112 7.66 -2.73 12.26
C ARG A 112 6.39 -1.89 12.30
N SER A 113 6.51 -0.56 12.32
CA SER A 113 5.38 0.37 12.31
C SER A 113 4.52 0.19 11.06
N THR A 114 5.14 -0.01 9.89
CA THR A 114 4.42 -0.28 8.64
C THR A 114 3.63 -1.60 8.69
N LYS A 115 4.17 -2.65 9.30
CA LYS A 115 3.43 -3.91 9.50
C LYS A 115 2.23 -3.71 10.43
N ILE A 116 2.42 -2.99 11.53
CA ILE A 116 1.33 -2.65 12.47
C ILE A 116 0.25 -1.84 11.76
N LEU A 117 0.62 -0.86 10.93
CA LEU A 117 -0.34 -0.03 10.21
C LEU A 117 -1.20 -0.85 9.22
N HIS A 118 -0.60 -1.78 8.48
CA HIS A 118 -1.36 -2.70 7.62
C HIS A 118 -2.26 -3.64 8.43
N GLN A 119 -1.80 -4.15 9.58
CA GLN A 119 -2.64 -4.97 10.45
C GLN A 119 -3.84 -4.20 10.99
N TYR A 120 -3.64 -2.94 11.41
CA TYR A 120 -4.71 -2.06 11.84
C TYR A 120 -5.71 -1.77 10.71
N LEU A 121 -5.21 -1.45 9.51
CA LEU A 121 -6.05 -1.25 8.32
C LEU A 121 -6.93 -2.48 8.05
N ARG A 122 -6.38 -3.69 8.20
CA ARG A 122 -7.10 -4.95 8.02
C ARG A 122 -8.18 -5.19 9.08
N GLN A 123 -7.88 -4.88 10.35
CA GLN A 123 -8.76 -5.22 11.48
C GLN A 123 -9.90 -4.20 11.66
N ASP A 124 -9.57 -2.91 11.52
CA ASP A 124 -10.47 -1.81 11.90
C ASP A 124 -10.65 -0.77 10.78
N GLY A 125 -9.97 -0.95 9.64
CA GLY A 125 -9.94 0.05 8.58
C GLY A 125 -11.04 -0.09 7.52
N CYS A 126 -11.73 -1.23 7.44
CA CYS A 126 -12.65 -1.50 6.34
C CYS A 126 -13.83 -0.51 6.29
N ASP A 127 -14.45 -0.18 7.43
CA ASP A 127 -15.61 0.72 7.45
C ASP A 127 -15.24 2.13 6.98
N LYS A 128 -14.09 2.64 7.45
CA LYS A 128 -13.56 3.94 7.01
C LYS A 128 -13.19 3.92 5.52
N PHE A 129 -12.59 2.82 5.05
CA PHE A 129 -12.27 2.65 3.65
C PHE A 129 -13.52 2.61 2.76
N LEU A 130 -14.54 1.85 3.16
CA LEU A 130 -15.82 1.79 2.46
C LEU A 130 -16.48 3.17 2.38
N TYR A 131 -16.46 3.95 3.46
CA TYR A 131 -16.96 5.33 3.44
C TYR A 131 -16.27 6.18 2.36
N ILE A 132 -14.95 6.08 2.22
CA ILE A 132 -14.18 6.81 1.19
C ILE A 132 -14.61 6.36 -0.22
N VAL A 133 -14.73 5.05 -0.44
CA VAL A 133 -15.14 4.50 -1.75
C VAL A 133 -16.57 4.91 -2.11
N LEU A 134 -17.49 4.87 -1.15
CA LEU A 134 -18.89 5.26 -1.35
C LEU A 134 -19.00 6.75 -1.66
N SER A 135 -18.34 7.61 -0.88
CA SER A 135 -18.30 9.07 -1.14
C SER A 135 -17.74 9.38 -2.53
N PHE A 136 -16.62 8.74 -2.90
CA PHE A 136 -16.03 8.92 -4.22
C PHE A 136 -16.95 8.45 -5.35
N SER A 137 -17.70 7.36 -5.13
CA SER A 137 -18.65 6.84 -6.10
C SER A 137 -19.84 7.78 -6.29
N GLU A 138 -20.33 8.39 -5.19
CA GLU A 138 -21.37 9.42 -5.25
C GLU A 138 -20.91 10.66 -6.01
N ASP A 139 -19.71 11.17 -5.71
CA ASP A 139 -19.12 12.35 -6.35
C ASP A 139 -18.93 12.21 -7.87
N HIS A 140 -18.83 10.97 -8.36
CA HIS A 140 -18.62 10.64 -9.77
C HIS A 140 -19.80 9.92 -10.43
N GLU A 141 -20.98 9.90 -9.79
CA GLU A 141 -22.21 9.29 -10.30
C GLU A 141 -22.05 7.80 -10.69
N ILE A 142 -21.23 7.08 -9.92
CA ILE A 142 -20.93 5.67 -10.15
C ILE A 142 -22.00 4.81 -9.48
N ASN A 143 -22.64 3.94 -10.27
CA ASN A 143 -23.69 3.06 -9.76
C ASN A 143 -23.12 2.10 -8.72
N MET A 144 -23.55 2.28 -7.47
CA MET A 144 -23.16 1.43 -6.35
C MET A 144 -23.84 0.06 -6.43
N SER A 145 -23.11 -0.97 -5.99
CA SER A 145 -23.72 -2.27 -5.76
C SER A 145 -24.51 -2.25 -4.45
N ASP A 146 -25.67 -2.92 -4.43
CA ASP A 146 -26.41 -3.13 -3.18
C ASP A 146 -25.58 -4.01 -2.25
N MET A 147 -25.01 -3.41 -1.21
CA MET A 147 -24.14 -4.08 -0.23
C MET A 147 -24.86 -5.20 0.53
N SER A 148 -26.19 -5.08 0.67
CA SER A 148 -27.04 -6.08 1.31
C SER A 148 -27.47 -7.20 0.37
N ALA A 149 -27.29 -7.02 -0.95
CA ALA A 149 -27.63 -8.04 -1.92
C ALA A 149 -26.77 -9.29 -1.73
N ARG A 150 -27.34 -10.42 -2.15
CA ARG A 150 -26.57 -11.66 -2.26
C ARG A 150 -25.54 -11.49 -3.37
N TYR A 151 -24.28 -11.72 -3.03
CA TYR A 151 -23.23 -11.81 -4.01
C TYR A 151 -23.50 -13.01 -4.93
N ARG A 152 -23.54 -12.76 -6.24
CA ARG A 152 -23.68 -13.80 -7.27
C ARG A 152 -22.46 -13.74 -8.18
N GLU A 153 -21.48 -14.59 -7.90
CA GLU A 153 -20.42 -14.86 -8.85
C GLU A 153 -21.03 -15.50 -10.12
N GLY A 154 -20.49 -15.17 -11.30
CA GLY A 154 -21.10 -15.44 -12.61
C GLY A 154 -21.65 -16.86 -12.85
N THR A 155 -22.49 -16.98 -13.88
CA THR A 155 -23.27 -18.11 -14.49
C THR A 155 -23.02 -19.60 -14.18
N SER A 156 -22.02 -19.98 -13.39
CA SER A 156 -21.72 -21.36 -13.01
C SER A 156 -22.61 -21.85 -11.85
N ARG A 157 -23.52 -22.77 -12.20
CA ARG A 157 -24.48 -23.41 -11.26
C ARG A 157 -23.82 -24.25 -10.16
N SER A 158 -22.52 -24.50 -10.20
CA SER A 158 -21.82 -25.40 -9.25
C SER A 158 -21.45 -24.75 -7.92
N TYR A 159 -21.28 -23.42 -7.85
CA TYR A 159 -20.97 -22.70 -6.59
C TYR A 159 -22.20 -22.07 -5.93
N GLN A 160 -23.37 -22.14 -6.58
CA GLN A 160 -24.63 -21.55 -6.08
C GLN A 160 -25.17 -22.18 -4.78
N GLN A 161 -24.52 -23.24 -4.29
CA GLN A 161 -25.03 -24.05 -3.18
C GLN A 161 -24.36 -23.81 -1.83
N GLN A 162 -23.30 -22.99 -1.71
CA GLN A 162 -22.50 -23.02 -0.48
C GLN A 162 -22.41 -21.78 0.41
N ASN A 163 -22.67 -20.53 -0.03
CA ASN A 163 -22.66 -19.41 0.92
C ASN A 163 -23.68 -18.30 0.58
N ASN A 164 -24.48 -17.88 1.58
CA ASN A 164 -25.29 -16.66 1.56
C ASN A 164 -24.39 -15.42 1.77
N THR A 165 -23.35 -15.26 0.97
CA THR A 165 -22.40 -14.16 1.12
C THR A 165 -23.03 -12.85 0.63
N THR A 166 -22.98 -11.79 1.43
CA THR A 166 -23.40 -10.44 0.99
C THR A 166 -22.32 -9.84 0.09
N VAL A 167 -22.69 -8.86 -0.74
CA VAL A 167 -21.74 -8.07 -1.53
C VAL A 167 -20.70 -7.39 -0.63
N GLU A 168 -21.14 -6.85 0.51
CA GLU A 168 -20.25 -6.26 1.51
C GLU A 168 -19.20 -7.27 2.01
N HIS A 169 -19.62 -8.49 2.35
CA HIS A 169 -18.71 -9.52 2.81
C HIS A 169 -17.69 -9.91 1.73
N TYR A 170 -18.11 -9.98 0.47
CA TYR A 170 -17.18 -10.22 -0.64
C TYR A 170 -16.12 -9.11 -0.73
N TYR A 171 -16.53 -7.84 -0.75
CA TYR A 171 -15.58 -6.73 -0.83
C TYR A 171 -14.65 -6.67 0.38
N HIS A 172 -15.16 -6.88 1.59
CA HIS A 172 -14.37 -6.86 2.81
C HIS A 172 -13.41 -8.07 2.89
N PHE A 173 -13.93 -9.30 2.83
CA PHE A 173 -13.12 -10.48 3.14
C PHE A 173 -12.40 -11.07 1.94
N ASN A 174 -12.99 -11.00 0.73
CA ASN A 174 -12.42 -11.61 -0.47
C ASN A 174 -11.54 -10.66 -1.28
N ILE A 175 -11.69 -9.34 -1.11
CA ILE A 175 -10.85 -8.34 -1.80
C ILE A 175 -9.98 -7.58 -0.79
N PHE A 176 -10.59 -6.80 0.11
CA PHE A 176 -9.87 -5.89 1.01
C PHE A 176 -8.86 -6.63 1.90
N ASN A 177 -9.30 -7.66 2.62
CA ASN A 177 -8.40 -8.45 3.48
C ASN A 177 -7.34 -9.21 2.67
N VAL A 178 -7.68 -9.76 1.51
CA VAL A 178 -6.74 -10.52 0.67
C VAL A 178 -5.60 -9.62 0.17
N VAL A 179 -5.90 -8.40 -0.26
CA VAL A 179 -4.87 -7.46 -0.73
C VAL A 179 -3.93 -7.04 0.41
N ILE A 180 -4.47 -6.78 1.60
CA ILE A 180 -3.66 -6.40 2.77
C ILE A 180 -2.81 -7.59 3.25
N ASP A 181 -3.40 -8.79 3.29
CA ASP A 181 -2.69 -10.02 3.65
C ASP A 181 -1.53 -10.30 2.69
N PHE A 182 -1.71 -10.04 1.39
CA PHE A 182 -0.64 -10.15 0.41
C PHE A 182 0.52 -9.17 0.71
N GLN A 183 0.22 -7.93 1.09
CA GLN A 183 1.26 -6.97 1.47
C GLN A 183 1.98 -7.36 2.77
N LEU A 184 1.23 -7.78 3.79
CA LEU A 184 1.80 -8.26 5.05
C LEU A 184 2.72 -9.46 4.81
N MET A 185 2.27 -10.44 4.02
CA MET A 185 3.08 -11.59 3.64
C MET A 185 4.35 -11.17 2.89
N GLY A 186 4.26 -10.18 2.00
CA GLY A 186 5.41 -9.62 1.30
C GLY A 186 6.43 -8.99 2.26
N LEU A 187 5.96 -8.22 3.25
CA LEU A 187 6.81 -7.61 4.28
C LEU A 187 7.42 -8.65 5.22
N ASP A 188 6.67 -9.67 5.63
CA ASP A 188 7.15 -10.74 6.51
C ASP A 188 8.17 -11.64 5.81
N THR A 189 8.01 -11.88 4.51
CA THR A 189 8.97 -12.65 3.72
C THR A 189 10.29 -11.89 3.56
N ARG A 190 10.23 -10.57 3.31
CA ARG A 190 11.44 -9.74 3.13
C ARG A 190 12.14 -9.43 4.45
N PHE A 191 11.37 -9.16 5.49
CA PHE A 191 11.83 -8.74 6.80
C PHE A 191 11.26 -9.66 7.90
N PRO A 192 11.68 -10.93 7.96
CA PRO A 192 11.22 -11.83 9.01
C PRO A 192 11.71 -11.35 10.37
N TYR A 193 10.93 -11.67 11.42
CA TYR A 193 11.19 -11.22 12.79
C TYR A 193 12.63 -11.50 13.24
N GLN A 194 13.14 -12.70 12.96
CA GLN A 194 14.49 -13.10 13.36
C GLN A 194 15.58 -12.24 12.71
N LYS A 195 15.42 -11.84 11.44
CA LYS A 195 16.38 -10.97 10.77
C LYS A 195 16.30 -9.54 11.31
N MET A 196 15.08 -9.05 11.55
CA MET A 196 14.91 -7.72 12.13
C MET A 196 15.51 -7.65 13.53
N GLU A 197 15.26 -8.67 14.36
CA GLU A 197 15.81 -8.77 15.70
C GLU A 197 17.34 -8.86 15.69
N LEU A 198 17.93 -9.66 14.79
CA LEU A 198 19.39 -9.70 14.61
C LEU A 198 19.96 -8.31 14.30
N LEU A 199 19.36 -7.58 13.37
CA LEU A 199 19.81 -6.25 12.96
C LEU A 199 19.62 -5.21 14.08
N THR A 200 18.52 -5.31 14.83
CA THR A 200 18.29 -4.49 16.02
C THR A 200 19.36 -4.74 17.08
N LEU A 201 19.63 -5.99 17.44
CA LEU A 201 20.67 -6.29 18.46
C LEU A 201 22.08 -5.93 17.97
N SER A 202 22.33 -5.99 16.66
CA SER A 202 23.61 -5.61 16.07
C SER A 202 23.90 -4.11 16.18
N SER A 203 22.91 -3.26 16.46
CA SER A 203 23.14 -1.83 16.69
C SER A 203 24.01 -1.57 17.92
N ALA A 204 24.04 -2.50 18.88
CA ALA A 204 24.93 -2.42 20.04
C ALA A 204 26.43 -2.45 19.65
N LEU A 205 26.74 -2.86 18.41
CA LEU A 205 28.09 -2.90 17.85
C LEU A 205 28.39 -1.70 16.94
N ASP A 206 27.45 -0.77 16.77
CA ASP A 206 27.63 0.41 15.92
C ASP A 206 28.64 1.39 16.56
N PRO A 207 29.79 1.67 15.91
CA PRO A 207 30.79 2.60 16.46
C PRO A 207 30.36 4.07 16.37
N THR A 208 29.23 4.39 15.73
CA THR A 208 28.73 5.76 15.57
C THR A 208 28.58 6.45 16.93
N ASN A 209 28.95 7.74 17.00
CA ASN A 209 28.90 8.55 18.22
C ASN A 209 29.57 7.91 19.46
N HIS A 210 30.68 7.19 19.28
CA HIS A 210 31.39 6.48 20.36
C HIS A 210 30.54 5.36 21.00
N PHE A 211 29.85 4.57 20.16
CA PHE A 211 28.96 3.50 20.59
C PHE A 211 27.78 4.00 21.46
N GLU A 212 27.12 5.07 21.02
CA GLU A 212 25.95 5.63 21.72
C GLU A 212 24.83 4.60 21.95
N SER A 213 24.65 3.66 21.01
CA SER A 213 23.64 2.59 21.09
C SER A 213 24.13 1.34 21.82
N PHE A 214 25.28 1.40 22.50
CA PHE A 214 25.85 0.24 23.18
C PHE A 214 24.96 -0.24 24.31
N ASN A 215 24.64 -1.54 24.27
CA ASN A 215 23.93 -2.22 25.35
C ASN A 215 24.51 -3.63 25.52
N ILE A 216 24.98 -3.91 26.74
CA ILE A 216 25.63 -5.18 27.06
C ILE A 216 24.66 -6.36 27.06
N ASP A 217 23.40 -6.15 27.45
CA ASP A 217 22.37 -7.18 27.42
C ASP A 217 21.99 -7.51 25.98
N ASP A 218 21.91 -6.51 25.10
CA ASP A 218 21.65 -6.74 23.67
C ASP A 218 22.80 -7.51 23.02
N LYS A 219 24.06 -7.17 23.35
CA LYS A 219 25.24 -7.91 22.88
C LYS A 219 25.26 -9.37 23.38
N CYS A 220 24.94 -9.59 24.65
CA CYS A 220 24.84 -10.94 25.20
C CYS A 220 23.70 -11.74 24.56
N THR A 221 22.56 -11.08 24.32
CA THR A 221 21.41 -11.69 23.65
C THR A 221 21.75 -12.04 22.19
N LEU A 222 22.46 -11.16 21.49
CA LEU A 222 22.97 -11.38 20.15
C LEU A 222 23.84 -12.63 20.08
N ALA A 223 24.88 -12.69 20.93
CA ALA A 223 25.81 -13.81 20.99
C ALA A 223 25.08 -15.11 21.32
N LYS A 224 24.27 -15.12 22.39
CA LYS A 224 23.54 -16.31 22.85
C LYS A 224 22.52 -16.84 21.83
N LYS A 225 21.83 -15.95 21.11
CA LYS A 225 20.71 -16.32 20.24
C LYS A 225 21.13 -16.60 18.80
N PHE A 226 22.12 -15.87 18.29
CA PHE A 226 22.51 -15.93 16.88
C PHE A 226 23.91 -16.53 16.64
N TYR A 227 24.75 -16.63 17.68
CA TYR A 227 26.09 -17.20 17.62
C TYR A 227 26.36 -18.20 18.77
N PRO A 228 25.48 -19.20 18.99
CA PRO A 228 25.58 -20.08 20.15
C PRO A 228 26.82 -20.98 20.14
N ASP A 229 27.41 -21.24 18.97
CA ASP A 229 28.61 -22.08 18.82
C ASP A 229 29.91 -21.29 19.04
N ASP A 230 29.85 -19.95 18.99
CA ASP A 230 31.03 -19.08 19.08
C ASP A 230 31.33 -18.62 20.51
N PHE A 231 30.39 -18.79 21.45
CA PHE A 231 30.51 -18.31 22.84
C PHE A 231 30.02 -19.36 23.84
N ILE A 232 30.82 -19.64 24.87
CA ILE A 232 30.37 -20.43 26.02
C ILE A 232 29.73 -19.54 27.11
N ASP A 233 28.85 -20.10 27.94
CA ASP A 233 28.11 -19.34 28.98
C ASP A 233 29.04 -18.58 29.95
N ILE A 234 30.24 -19.09 30.20
CA ILE A 234 31.26 -18.44 31.03
C ILE A 234 31.79 -17.17 30.34
N GLU A 235 32.13 -17.24 29.05
CA GLU A 235 32.60 -16.08 28.28
C GLU A 235 31.53 -14.99 28.19
N LEU A 236 30.25 -15.37 28.07
CA LEU A 236 29.12 -14.41 28.12
C LEU A 236 28.97 -13.76 29.50
N SER A 237 29.23 -14.50 30.57
CA SER A 237 29.20 -13.97 31.94
C SER A 237 30.37 -13.01 32.18
N ASP A 238 31.55 -13.36 31.67
CA ASP A 238 32.74 -12.49 31.71
C ASP A 238 32.53 -11.22 30.88
N LEU A 239 31.88 -11.33 29.72
CA LEU A 239 31.54 -10.19 28.85
C LEU A 239 30.67 -9.16 29.59
N LYS A 240 29.74 -9.61 30.44
CA LYS A 240 28.92 -8.72 31.29
C LYS A 240 29.72 -8.00 32.36
N GLY A 241 30.83 -8.58 32.82
CA GLY A 241 31.69 -8.01 33.87
C GLY A 241 32.82 -7.10 33.37
N GLN A 242 32.98 -6.92 32.05
CA GLN A 242 34.10 -6.19 31.44
C GLN A 242 33.82 -4.69 31.16
N LEU A 243 32.75 -4.12 31.70
CA LEU A 243 32.38 -2.70 31.61
C LEU A 243 32.25 -2.07 33.00
#